data_AF-A0A929GXB5-F1
#
_entry.id   AF-A0A929GXB5-F1
#
_cell.length_a   1.000
_cell.length_b   1.000
_cell.length_c   1.000
_cell.angle_alpha   90.00
_cell.angle_beta   90.00
_cell.angle_gamma   90.00
#
_symmetry.space_group_name_H-M   'P 1'
#
loop_
_entity.id
_entity.type
_entity.pdbx_description
1 polymer ?
#
loop_
_entity_poly.entity_id
_entity_poly.type
_entity_poly.pdbx_seq_one_letter_code
_entity_poly.pdbx_strand_id
1 'polypeptide(L)'
;MSDVQALALVEQILDEHQQIHHDFQSLDQVSGDVEAAARLQSDKTKDYFVSKSLDDQGQGLKKWQQMLQAIDRGLKAHFLREETALADAFKREGTPELASALGELLAEHTAINQHVATLLKTAEDIASGGSRIEVWEGKGWGMKINIQNLRSEIEAHAERERVLLGQLKAHLQKA
;
A
#
# COMPACT_ATOMS: atom_id res chain seq x y z
N MET A 1 3.75 20.66 -20.73
CA MET A 1 3.77 19.25 -21.13
C MET A 1 3.10 19.17 -22.49
N SER A 2 3.45 18.23 -23.35
CA SER A 2 2.71 17.96 -24.59
C SER A 2 1.81 16.73 -24.43
N ASP A 3 0.83 16.53 -25.32
CA ASP A 3 -0.05 15.34 -25.29
C ASP A 3 0.72 14.02 -25.28
N VAL A 4 1.81 13.93 -26.05
CA VAL A 4 2.69 12.76 -26.08
C VAL A 4 3.33 12.50 -24.70
N GLN A 5 3.74 13.57 -24.02
CA GLN A 5 4.31 13.46 -22.66
C GLN A 5 3.23 13.09 -21.63
N ALA A 6 2.01 13.63 -21.77
CA ALA A 6 0.89 13.30 -20.91
C ALA A 6 0.48 11.82 -21.07
N LEU A 7 0.43 11.31 -22.31
CA LEU A 7 0.17 9.90 -22.58
C LEU A 7 1.25 8.99 -21.99
N ALA A 8 2.54 9.35 -22.16
CA ALA A 8 3.63 8.58 -21.57
C ALA A 8 3.57 8.55 -20.03
N LEU A 9 3.17 9.66 -19.40
CA LEU A 9 2.95 9.72 -17.95
C LEU A 9 1.80 8.82 -17.51
N VAL A 10 0.69 8.80 -18.25
CA VAL A 10 -0.45 7.91 -17.97
C VAL A 10 -0.02 6.44 -18.02
N GLU A 11 0.70 6.02 -19.05
CA GLU A 11 1.19 4.63 -19.14
C GLU A 11 2.15 4.30 -17.99
N GLN A 12 3.02 5.24 -17.62
CA GLN A 12 3.92 5.05 -16.47
C GLN A 12 3.15 4.81 -15.17
N ILE A 13 2.08 5.56 -14.90
CA ILE A 13 1.27 5.40 -13.68
C ILE A 13 0.56 4.04 -13.67
N LEU A 14 0.05 3.60 -14.83
CA LEU A 14 -0.57 2.27 -14.97
C LEU A 14 0.43 1.12 -14.75
N ASP A 15 1.69 1.29 -15.16
CA ASP A 15 2.76 0.33 -14.87
C ASP A 15 3.14 0.34 -13.38
N GLU A 16 3.20 1.53 -12.75
CA GLU A 16 3.44 1.68 -11.32
C GLU A 16 2.36 0.95 -10.48
N HIS A 17 1.09 0.99 -10.89
CA HIS A 17 0.01 0.23 -10.25
C HIS A 17 0.25 -1.29 -10.25
N GLN A 18 0.77 -1.85 -11.35
CA GLN A 18 1.07 -3.29 -11.42
C GLN A 18 2.16 -3.68 -10.43
N GLN A 19 3.20 -2.83 -10.31
CA GLN A 19 4.28 -3.06 -9.35
C GLN A 19 3.79 -2.97 -7.91
N ILE A 20 2.98 -1.96 -7.58
CA ILE A 20 2.38 -1.80 -6.25
C ILE A 20 1.54 -3.04 -5.90
N HIS A 21 0.72 -3.52 -6.83
CA HIS A 21 -0.08 -4.72 -6.62
C HIS A 21 0.80 -5.96 -6.31
N HIS A 22 1.89 -6.16 -7.04
CA HIS A 22 2.84 -7.24 -6.80
C HIS A 22 3.50 -7.15 -5.41
N ASP A 23 3.85 -5.94 -4.98
CA ASP A 23 4.46 -5.71 -3.66
C ASP A 23 3.47 -6.07 -2.53
N PHE A 24 2.19 -5.75 -2.68
CA PHE A 24 1.14 -6.14 -1.74
C PHE A 24 0.86 -7.64 -1.71
N GLN A 25 0.89 -8.33 -2.85
CA GLN A 25 0.80 -9.79 -2.90
C GLN A 25 1.95 -10.44 -2.13
N SER A 26 3.16 -9.93 -2.33
CA SER A 26 4.35 -10.40 -1.62
C SER A 26 4.22 -10.16 -0.10
N LEU A 27 3.67 -9.01 0.30
CA LEU A 27 3.45 -8.67 1.70
C LEU A 27 2.41 -9.58 2.36
N ASP A 28 1.31 -9.91 1.68
CA ASP A 28 0.27 -10.82 2.18
C ASP A 28 0.85 -12.21 2.45
N GLN A 29 1.71 -12.72 1.54
CA GLN A 29 2.40 -13.99 1.74
C GLN A 29 3.28 -13.98 2.99
N VAL A 30 4.15 -12.98 3.15
CA VAL A 30 5.03 -12.87 4.32
C VAL A 30 4.23 -12.72 5.62
N SER A 31 3.09 -12.05 5.57
CA SER A 31 2.21 -11.88 6.72
C SER A 31 1.56 -13.19 7.15
N GLY A 32 1.16 -14.03 6.18
CA GLY A 32 0.67 -15.39 6.45
C GLY A 32 1.74 -16.28 7.07
N ASP A 33 2.98 -16.22 6.57
CA ASP A 33 4.11 -16.98 7.13
C ASP A 33 4.41 -16.58 8.57
N VAL A 34 4.39 -15.27 8.84
CA VAL A 34 4.57 -14.67 10.18
C VAL A 34 3.48 -15.14 11.15
N GLU A 35 2.20 -15.11 10.73
CA GLU A 35 1.07 -15.58 11.53
C GLU A 35 1.18 -17.08 11.84
N ALA A 36 1.54 -17.90 10.84
CA ALA A 36 1.72 -19.33 11.02
C ALA A 36 2.85 -19.67 12.00
N ALA A 37 3.98 -18.96 11.91
CA ALA A 37 5.12 -19.18 12.81
C ALA A 37 4.80 -18.78 14.26
N ALA A 38 4.06 -17.69 14.47
CA ALA A 38 3.60 -17.28 15.80
C ALA A 38 2.75 -18.36 16.48
N ARG A 39 1.79 -18.94 15.76
CA ARG A 39 0.92 -20.02 16.27
C ARG A 39 1.68 -21.31 16.61
N LEU A 40 2.65 -21.68 15.79
CA LEU A 40 3.49 -22.86 16.04
C LEU A 40 4.39 -22.69 17.28
N GLN A 41 4.84 -21.47 17.58
CA GLN A 41 5.58 -21.18 18.80
C GLN A 41 4.68 -21.19 20.03
N SER A 42 3.50 -20.56 19.98
CA SER A 42 2.57 -20.51 21.12
C SER A 42 2.12 -21.90 21.59
N ASP A 43 1.96 -22.86 20.68
CA ASP A 43 1.59 -24.23 21.01
C ASP A 43 2.71 -25.01 21.72
N LYS A 44 3.98 -24.60 21.58
CA LYS A 44 5.15 -25.27 22.17
C LYS A 44 5.61 -24.67 23.51
N THR A 45 5.18 -23.46 23.88
CA THR A 45 5.74 -22.70 25.02
C THR A 45 4.67 -22.15 25.97
N LYS A 46 3.74 -22.99 26.42
CA LYS A 46 2.65 -22.56 27.34
C LYS A 46 3.09 -21.94 28.68
N ASP A 47 4.37 -21.98 29.06
CA ASP A 47 4.84 -21.47 30.36
C ASP A 47 6.08 -20.55 30.35
N TYR A 48 6.64 -20.18 29.19
CA TYR A 48 7.78 -19.24 29.18
C TYR A 48 7.62 -18.16 28.13
N PHE A 49 7.83 -16.93 28.60
CA PHE A 49 7.98 -15.68 27.85
C PHE A 49 8.60 -15.90 26.47
N VAL A 50 7.80 -15.84 25.39
CA VAL A 50 8.33 -15.77 24.03
C VAL A 50 8.33 -14.31 23.58
N SER A 51 9.49 -13.70 23.74
CA SER A 51 9.83 -12.37 23.22
C SER A 51 11.10 -12.53 22.40
N LYS A 52 10.97 -12.40 21.06
CA LYS A 52 11.86 -11.66 20.14
C LYS A 52 11.87 -12.13 18.68
N SER A 53 11.21 -13.22 18.33
CA SER A 53 11.46 -13.82 17.02
C SER A 53 10.27 -14.56 16.46
N LEU A 54 9.73 -14.04 15.37
CA LEU A 54 8.71 -14.68 14.55
C LEU A 54 9.20 -15.93 13.79
N ASP A 55 10.41 -16.44 14.06
CA ASP A 55 11.05 -17.61 13.44
C ASP A 55 12.44 -17.99 14.04
N ASP A 56 12.62 -18.44 15.28
CA ASP A 56 13.96 -18.72 15.92
C ASP A 56 15.03 -17.58 15.91
N GLN A 57 15.01 -16.59 15.00
CA GLN A 57 15.94 -15.47 14.82
C GLN A 57 15.30 -14.09 14.53
N GLY A 58 14.00 -13.97 14.29
CA GLY A 58 13.28 -12.71 14.06
C GLY A 58 13.34 -12.19 12.62
N GLN A 59 13.71 -13.04 11.66
CA GLN A 59 13.86 -12.66 10.25
C GLN A 59 12.51 -12.40 9.58
N GLY A 60 11.46 -13.16 9.90
CA GLY A 60 10.11 -12.95 9.39
C GLY A 60 9.56 -11.56 9.68
N LEU A 61 9.66 -11.09 10.92
CA LEU A 61 9.21 -9.74 11.33
C LEU A 61 10.03 -8.64 10.64
N LYS A 62 11.35 -8.82 10.57
CA LYS A 62 12.25 -7.87 9.92
C LYS A 62 11.95 -7.76 8.43
N LYS A 63 11.73 -8.89 7.75
CA LYS A 63 11.35 -8.93 6.34
C LYS A 63 10.00 -8.23 6.13
N TRP A 64 9.02 -8.50 6.99
CA TRP A 64 7.72 -7.84 6.95
C TRP A 64 7.84 -6.32 7.09
N GLN A 65 8.60 -5.83 8.07
CA GLN A 65 8.85 -4.40 8.27
C GLN A 65 9.56 -3.76 7.06
N GLN A 66 10.57 -4.44 6.50
CA GLN A 66 11.29 -3.96 5.31
C GLN A 66 10.37 -3.82 4.09
N MET A 67 9.44 -4.76 3.91
CA MET A 67 8.47 -4.72 2.83
C MET A 67 7.45 -3.59 3.01
N LEU A 68 6.91 -3.41 4.21
CA LEU A 68 6.04 -2.27 4.53
C LEU A 68 6.74 -0.93 4.27
N GLN A 69 8.02 -0.80 4.66
CA GLN A 69 8.80 0.40 4.40
C GLN A 69 9.08 0.63 2.90
N ALA A 70 9.24 -0.44 2.12
CA ALA A 70 9.39 -0.35 0.67
C ALA A 70 8.09 0.12 0.02
N ILE A 71 6.95 -0.46 0.40
CA ILE A 71 5.61 -0.07 -0.04
C ILE A 71 5.32 1.40 0.33
N ASP A 72 5.59 1.83 1.56
CA ASP A 72 5.40 3.22 2.00
C ASP A 72 6.18 4.21 1.12
N ARG A 73 7.46 3.91 0.83
CA ARG A 73 8.27 4.76 -0.05
C ARG A 73 7.75 4.76 -1.49
N GLY A 74 7.34 3.59 -1.99
CA GLY A 74 6.79 3.44 -3.34
C GLY A 74 5.50 4.25 -3.51
N LEU A 75 4.54 4.07 -2.61
CA LEU A 75 3.26 4.80 -2.60
C LEU A 75 3.49 6.31 -2.50
N LYS A 76 4.36 6.78 -1.61
CA LYS A 76 4.65 8.22 -1.49
C LYS A 76 5.24 8.81 -2.77
N ALA A 77 6.13 8.07 -3.44
CA ALA A 77 6.71 8.53 -4.70
C ALA A 77 5.67 8.56 -5.84
N HIS A 78 4.80 7.56 -5.88
CA HIS A 78 3.70 7.44 -6.82
C HIS A 78 2.66 8.55 -6.62
N PHE A 79 2.14 8.71 -5.41
CA PHE A 79 1.20 9.78 -5.04
C PHE A 79 1.78 11.16 -5.32
N LEU A 80 3.07 11.39 -5.03
CA LEU A 80 3.71 12.67 -5.36
C LEU A 80 3.67 12.93 -6.87
N ARG A 81 3.88 11.91 -7.71
CA ARG A 81 3.82 12.04 -9.17
C ARG A 81 2.41 12.38 -9.63
N GLU A 82 1.39 11.77 -9.04
CA GLU A 82 -0.01 12.02 -9.36
C GLU A 82 -0.44 13.43 -8.93
N GLU A 83 -0.12 13.81 -7.68
CA GLU A 83 -0.44 15.11 -7.09
C GLU A 83 0.27 16.28 -7.79
N THR A 84 1.34 15.98 -8.53
CA THR A 84 2.12 16.99 -9.27
C THR A 84 1.95 16.84 -10.78
N ALA A 85 2.72 15.96 -11.40
CA ALA A 85 2.80 15.83 -12.85
C ALA A 85 1.47 15.41 -13.47
N LEU A 86 0.74 14.45 -12.87
CA LEU A 86 -0.55 14.03 -13.41
C LEU A 86 -1.60 15.13 -13.22
N ALA A 87 -1.67 15.73 -12.04
CA ALA A 87 -2.57 16.85 -11.78
C ALA A 87 -2.34 18.01 -12.76
N ASP A 88 -1.08 18.30 -13.11
CA ASP A 88 -0.74 19.28 -14.13
C ASP A 88 -1.14 18.85 -15.54
N ALA A 89 -1.08 17.55 -15.86
CA ALA A 89 -1.61 17.00 -17.13
C ALA A 89 -3.10 17.26 -17.26
N PHE A 90 -3.86 16.89 -16.23
CA PHE A 90 -5.31 17.05 -16.20
C PHE A 90 -5.74 18.51 -16.28
N LYS A 91 -5.01 19.42 -15.62
CA LYS A 91 -5.31 20.87 -15.67
C LYS A 91 -5.06 21.50 -17.03
N ARG A 92 -4.03 21.04 -17.74
CA ARG A 92 -3.60 21.66 -19.01
C ARG A 92 -4.30 21.07 -20.21
N GLU A 93 -4.35 19.74 -20.24
CA GLU A 93 -4.77 18.99 -21.42
C GLU A 93 -6.14 18.32 -21.23
N GLY A 94 -6.68 18.29 -20.00
CA GLY A 94 -7.99 17.74 -19.70
C GLY A 94 -9.10 18.79 -19.68
N THR A 95 -10.32 18.34 -19.39
CA THR A 95 -11.45 19.24 -19.14
C THR A 95 -11.51 19.63 -17.65
N PRO A 96 -12.22 20.72 -17.29
CA PRO A 96 -12.44 21.08 -15.88
C PRO A 96 -13.07 19.95 -15.06
N GLU A 97 -13.95 19.16 -15.66
CA GLU A 97 -14.60 18.02 -15.02
C GLU A 97 -13.60 16.89 -14.72
N LEU A 98 -12.72 16.58 -15.68
CA LEU A 98 -11.66 15.58 -15.47
C LEU A 98 -10.68 16.03 -14.38
N ALA A 99 -10.29 17.30 -14.37
CA ALA A 99 -9.41 17.85 -13.34
C ALA A 99 -10.06 17.84 -11.95
N SER A 100 -11.36 18.13 -11.84
CA SER A 100 -12.10 18.04 -10.58
C SER A 100 -12.20 16.60 -10.08
N ALA A 101 -12.53 15.65 -10.97
CA ALA A 101 -12.62 14.24 -10.62
C ALA A 101 -11.27 13.69 -10.13
N LEU A 102 -10.15 14.11 -10.74
CA LEU A 102 -8.82 13.74 -10.24
C LEU A 102 -8.61 14.30 -8.83
N GLY A 103 -8.96 15.56 -8.59
CA GLY A 103 -8.81 16.18 -7.26
C GLY A 103 -9.55 15.43 -6.15
N GLU A 104 -10.72 14.86 -6.44
CA GLU A 104 -11.45 14.00 -5.50
C GLU A 104 -10.72 12.68 -5.21
N LEU A 105 -10.13 12.05 -6.23
CA LEU A 105 -9.34 10.82 -6.04
C LEU A 105 -8.06 11.06 -5.23
N LEU A 106 -7.33 12.15 -5.51
CA LEU A 106 -6.09 12.48 -4.80
C LEU A 106 -6.34 12.71 -3.29
N ALA A 107 -7.56 13.10 -2.89
CA ALA A 107 -7.89 13.23 -1.48
C ALA A 107 -7.84 11.89 -0.72
N GLU A 108 -8.02 10.76 -1.41
CA GLU A 108 -7.94 9.42 -0.83
C GLU A 108 -6.52 9.05 -0.37
N HIS A 109 -5.47 9.66 -0.96
CA HIS A 109 -4.07 9.38 -0.62
C HIS A 109 -3.77 9.60 0.86
N THR A 110 -4.44 10.58 1.48
CA THR A 110 -4.26 10.86 2.91
C THR A 110 -4.69 9.68 3.77
N ALA A 111 -5.83 9.05 3.44
CA ALA A 111 -6.33 7.90 4.18
C ALA A 111 -5.42 6.68 4.00
N ILE A 112 -4.98 6.41 2.76
CA ILE A 112 -4.06 5.30 2.46
C ILE A 112 -2.73 5.48 3.21
N ASN A 113 -2.15 6.68 3.18
CA ASN A 113 -0.91 6.98 3.92
C ASN A 113 -1.07 6.80 5.44
N GLN A 114 -2.22 7.18 6.01
CA GLN A 114 -2.50 6.96 7.43
C GLN A 114 -2.61 5.47 7.79
N HIS A 115 -3.20 4.66 6.91
CA HIS A 115 -3.28 3.22 7.09
C HIS A 115 -1.89 2.57 7.04
N VAL A 116 -1.07 2.92 6.05
CA VAL A 116 0.34 2.45 5.96
C VAL A 116 1.13 2.84 7.20
N ALA A 117 1.02 4.09 7.66
CA ALA A 117 1.71 4.56 8.86
C ALA A 117 1.29 3.78 10.12
N THR A 118 0.02 3.40 10.21
CA THR A 118 -0.50 2.57 11.31
C THR A 118 0.12 1.17 11.29
N LEU A 119 0.25 0.55 10.11
CA LEU A 119 0.92 -0.74 9.95
C LEU A 119 2.41 -0.67 10.29
N LEU A 120 3.11 0.39 9.86
CA LEU A 120 4.52 0.60 10.19
C LEU A 120 4.75 0.76 11.70
N LYS A 121 3.96 1.60 12.36
CA LYS A 121 4.02 1.77 13.82
C LYS A 121 3.77 0.44 14.54
N THR A 122 2.80 -0.33 14.05
CA THR A 122 2.52 -1.67 14.58
C THR A 122 3.73 -2.59 14.46
N ALA A 123 4.41 -2.58 13.31
CA ALA A 123 5.62 -3.37 13.11
C ALA A 123 6.73 -3.01 14.09
N GLU A 124 6.92 -1.71 14.34
CA GLU A 124 7.88 -1.20 15.32
C GLU A 124 7.51 -1.59 16.76
N ASP A 125 6.23 -1.50 17.12
CA ASP A 125 5.72 -1.88 18.45
C ASP A 125 5.91 -3.39 18.72
N ILE A 126 5.71 -4.24 17.71
CA ILE A 126 5.98 -5.68 17.82
C ILE A 126 7.50 -5.93 17.90
N ALA A 127 8.30 -5.28 17.05
CA ALA A 127 9.75 -5.48 17.00
C ALA A 127 10.46 -5.01 18.29
N SER A 128 9.95 -3.96 18.93
CA SER A 128 10.45 -3.44 20.20
C SER A 128 10.04 -4.29 21.41
N GLY A 129 9.19 -5.31 21.21
CA GLY A 129 8.67 -6.16 22.27
C GLY A 129 7.56 -5.52 23.11
N GLY A 130 7.02 -4.37 22.66
CA GLY A 130 5.94 -3.65 23.31
C GLY A 130 4.56 -4.31 23.17
N SER A 131 4.38 -5.23 22.22
CA SER A 131 3.15 -6.02 22.02
C SER A 131 3.45 -7.45 21.55
N ARG A 132 2.70 -8.43 22.08
CA ARG A 132 2.72 -9.82 21.56
C ARG A 132 1.80 -9.93 20.34
N ILE A 133 2.16 -10.78 19.38
CA ILE A 133 1.36 -11.01 18.16
C ILE A 133 0.00 -11.62 18.48
N GLU A 134 -0.07 -12.47 19.51
CA GLU A 134 -1.31 -13.03 20.05
C GLU A 134 -2.30 -11.93 20.50
N VAL A 135 -1.78 -10.82 21.03
CA VAL A 135 -2.59 -9.65 21.44
C VAL A 135 -3.14 -8.93 20.20
N TRP A 136 -2.43 -9.00 19.08
CA TRP A 136 -2.86 -8.43 17.80
C TRP A 136 -3.87 -9.33 17.08
N GLU A 137 -3.66 -10.66 17.08
CA GLU A 137 -4.65 -11.63 16.59
C GLU A 137 -5.95 -11.59 17.41
N GLY A 138 -5.86 -11.44 18.73
CA GLY A 138 -7.01 -11.45 19.64
C GLY A 138 -7.83 -10.16 19.69
N LYS A 139 -7.30 -9.02 19.23
CA LYS A 139 -8.00 -7.72 19.24
C LYS A 139 -8.95 -7.50 18.05
N GLY A 140 -9.22 -8.54 17.25
CA GLY A 140 -10.19 -8.49 16.14
C GLY A 140 -9.67 -7.83 14.85
N TRP A 141 -8.38 -7.51 14.79
CA TRP A 141 -7.71 -6.81 13.69
C TRP A 141 -6.36 -7.47 13.39
N GLY A 142 -6.36 -8.78 13.07
CA GLY A 142 -5.13 -9.50 12.78
C GLY A 142 -4.28 -8.81 11.70
N MET A 143 -2.95 -8.96 11.76
CA MET A 143 -2.00 -8.31 10.83
C MET A 143 -2.40 -8.55 9.37
N LYS A 144 -2.77 -9.79 9.05
CA LYS A 144 -3.25 -10.20 7.73
C LYS A 144 -4.50 -9.44 7.29
N ILE A 145 -5.49 -9.28 8.18
CA ILE A 145 -6.74 -8.57 7.87
C ILE A 145 -6.46 -7.11 7.53
N ASN A 146 -5.60 -6.42 8.29
CA ASN A 146 -5.27 -5.02 8.00
C ASN A 146 -4.56 -4.87 6.64
N ILE A 147 -3.66 -5.81 6.31
CA ILE A 147 -2.96 -5.80 5.02
C ILE A 147 -3.92 -6.07 3.86
N GLN A 148 -4.86 -7.00 4.05
CA GLN A 148 -5.93 -7.26 3.08
C GLN A 148 -6.84 -6.04 2.90
N ASN A 149 -7.16 -5.32 3.97
CA ASN A 149 -7.93 -4.09 3.91
C ASN A 149 -7.16 -2.99 3.14
N LEU A 150 -5.90 -2.74 3.50
CA LEU A 150 -5.06 -1.77 2.79
C LEU A 150 -4.91 -2.10 1.31
N ARG A 151 -4.68 -3.38 0.99
CA ARG A 151 -4.63 -3.87 -0.39
C ARG A 151 -5.95 -3.57 -1.12
N SER A 152 -7.09 -3.85 -0.49
CA SER A 152 -8.41 -3.61 -1.08
C SER A 152 -8.67 -2.11 -1.31
N GLU A 153 -8.24 -1.26 -0.38
CA GLU A 153 -8.33 0.21 -0.51
C GLU A 153 -7.53 0.70 -1.72
N ILE A 154 -6.29 0.22 -1.88
CA ILE A 154 -5.42 0.58 -2.99
C ILE A 154 -5.92 0.04 -4.32
N GLU A 155 -6.40 -1.21 -4.37
CA GLU A 155 -7.00 -1.79 -5.58
C GLU A 155 -8.24 -1.00 -6.02
N ALA A 156 -9.08 -0.60 -5.06
CA ALA A 156 -10.27 0.20 -5.35
C ALA A 156 -9.90 1.61 -5.82
N HIS A 157 -8.88 2.24 -5.22
CA HIS A 157 -8.34 3.52 -5.64
C HIS A 157 -7.77 3.45 -7.07
N ALA A 158 -6.88 2.50 -7.34
CA ALA A 158 -6.25 2.30 -8.64
C ALA A 158 -7.26 2.01 -9.75
N GLU A 159 -8.34 1.28 -9.47
CA GLU A 159 -9.39 1.05 -10.48
C GLU A 159 -10.18 2.32 -10.82
N ARG A 160 -10.50 3.15 -9.82
CA ARG A 160 -11.13 4.47 -10.08
C ARG A 160 -10.19 5.37 -10.87
N GLU A 161 -8.91 5.37 -10.52
CA GLU A 161 -7.91 6.16 -11.22
C GLU A 161 -7.73 5.67 -12.67
N ARG A 162 -7.64 4.36 -12.90
CA ARG A 162 -7.54 3.76 -14.24
C ARG A 162 -8.69 4.19 -15.16
N VAL A 163 -9.92 4.25 -14.64
CA VAL A 163 -11.07 4.74 -15.40
C VAL A 163 -10.86 6.19 -15.81
N LEU A 164 -10.42 7.03 -14.89
CA LEU A 164 -10.21 8.46 -15.13
C LEU A 164 -9.04 8.72 -16.09
N LEU A 165 -7.93 7.99 -15.94
CA LEU A 165 -6.79 8.00 -16.86
C LEU A 165 -7.20 7.60 -18.28
N GLY A 166 -8.08 6.59 -18.41
CA GLY A 166 -8.67 6.19 -19.68
C GLY A 166 -9.50 7.30 -20.34
N GLN A 167 -10.23 8.08 -19.55
CA GLN A 167 -10.98 9.24 -20.05
C GLN A 167 -10.05 10.36 -20.54
N LEU A 168 -8.99 10.67 -19.79
CA LEU A 168 -7.99 11.64 -20.25
C LEU A 168 -7.32 11.17 -21.55
N LYS A 169 -6.90 9.91 -21.63
CA LYS A 169 -6.30 9.34 -22.85
C LYS A 169 -7.23 9.46 -24.06
N ALA A 170 -8.51 9.15 -23.88
CA ALA A 170 -9.51 9.29 -24.94
C ALA A 170 -9.75 10.75 -25.35
N HIS A 171 -9.58 11.70 -24.43
CA HIS A 171 -9.64 13.12 -24.71
C HIS A 171 -8.44 13.58 -25.54
N LEU A 172 -7.21 13.25 -25.10
CA LEU A 172 -5.95 13.59 -25.78
C LEU A 172 -5.87 13.03 -27.21
N GLN A 173 -6.47 11.87 -27.47
CA GLN A 173 -6.48 11.26 -28.80
C GLN A 173 -7.49 11.88 -29.78
N LYS A 174 -8.41 12.70 -29.28
CA LYS A 174 -9.44 13.39 -30.09
C LYS A 174 -9.14 14.87 -30.30
N ALA A 175 -8.28 15.45 -29.48
CA ALA A 175 -7.77 16.81 -29.60
C ALA A 175 -6.80 16.93 -30.79
#